data_AF-A0AAW7RWJ1-F1
#
_entry.id   AF-A0AAW7RWJ1-F1
#
_cell.length_a   1.000
_cell.length_b   1.000
_cell.length_c   1.000
_cell.angle_alpha   90.00
_cell.angle_beta   90.00
_cell.angle_gamma   90.00
#
_symmetry.space_group_name_H-M   'P 1'
#
loop_
_entity.id
_entity.type
_entity.pdbx_description
1 polymer ?
#
loop_
_entity_poly.entity_id
_entity_poly.type
_entity_poly.pdbx_seq_one_letter_code
_entity_poly.pdbx_strand_id
1 'polypeptide(L)'
;MEATKQAIELPELNAGEHYAGILIGKNGAPNHHVILLPGDDGERDWEAAKEWAASIGGELPTRREQSLMFANLGEQFKRDWYWSTEENGSGWAWSQDFYLGYQTTSVKSAALRARAVRRLIIQ
;
A
#
# COMPACT_ATOMS: atom_id res chain seq x y z
N MET A 1 -12.83 -25.98 27.24
CA MET A 1 -12.71 -25.84 25.78
C MET A 1 -11.35 -25.24 25.52
N GLU A 2 -10.44 -26.03 24.96
CA GLU A 2 -9.08 -25.58 24.67
C GLU A 2 -9.14 -24.72 23.41
N ALA A 3 -8.76 -23.45 23.50
CA ALA A 3 -8.71 -22.58 22.33
C ALA A 3 -7.56 -23.05 21.45
N THR A 4 -7.88 -23.63 20.29
CA THR A 4 -6.89 -24.02 19.30
C THR A 4 -6.31 -22.75 18.68
N LYS A 5 -5.01 -22.53 18.87
CA LYS A 5 -4.30 -21.41 18.24
C LYS A 5 -4.04 -21.77 16.78
N GLN A 6 -4.74 -21.14 15.85
CA GLN A 6 -4.46 -21.28 14.42
C GLN A 6 -3.20 -20.46 14.07
N ALA A 7 -2.24 -21.08 13.40
CA ALA A 7 -1.04 -20.41 12.92
C ALA A 7 -1.34 -19.69 11.59
N ILE A 8 -0.75 -18.51 11.39
CA ILE A 8 -0.82 -17.79 10.11
C ILE A 8 0.49 -18.05 9.37
N GLU A 9 0.39 -18.63 8.17
CA GLU A 9 1.53 -18.85 7.30
C GLU A 9 1.95 -17.56 6.60
N LEU A 10 3.25 -17.33 6.47
CA LEU A 10 3.76 -16.18 5.72
C LEU A 10 3.76 -16.50 4.23
N PRO A 11 3.46 -15.51 3.36
CA PRO A 11 3.43 -15.74 1.93
C PRO A 11 4.84 -15.87 1.34
N GLU A 12 4.98 -16.71 0.31
CA GLU A 12 6.16 -16.72 -0.55
C GLU A 12 6.30 -15.37 -1.29
N LEU A 13 7.54 -14.89 -1.37
CA LEU A 13 7.88 -13.61 -1.99
C LEU A 13 8.65 -13.82 -3.29
N ASN A 14 8.30 -13.06 -4.32
CA ASN A 14 9.08 -12.96 -5.54
C ASN A 14 10.33 -12.09 -5.30
N ALA A 15 11.31 -12.19 -6.20
CA ALA A 15 12.52 -11.38 -6.12
C ALA A 15 12.21 -9.87 -6.05
N GLY A 16 12.74 -9.21 -5.02
CA GLY A 16 12.56 -7.76 -4.80
C GLY A 16 11.26 -7.36 -4.09
N GLU A 17 10.36 -8.30 -3.81
CA GLU A 17 9.19 -8.03 -3.00
C GLU A 17 9.54 -7.93 -1.51
N HIS A 18 8.79 -7.10 -0.79
CA HIS A 18 8.95 -6.93 0.65
C HIS A 18 7.62 -7.16 1.36
N TYR A 19 7.64 -8.00 2.40
CA TYR A 19 6.46 -8.27 3.19
C TYR A 19 6.16 -7.11 4.15
N ALA A 20 5.02 -6.45 3.97
CA ALA A 20 4.62 -5.31 4.81
C ALA A 20 3.93 -5.76 6.10
N GLY A 21 3.21 -6.88 6.08
CA GLY A 21 2.50 -7.43 7.24
C GLY A 21 1.06 -7.81 6.93
N ILE A 22 0.25 -7.91 7.99
CA ILE A 22 -1.17 -8.30 7.92
C ILE A 22 -2.04 -7.09 8.23
N LEU A 23 -3.09 -6.89 7.43
CA LEU A 23 -4.19 -6.00 7.78
C LEU A 23 -5.45 -6.78 8.11
N ILE A 24 -6.10 -6.34 9.18
CA ILE A 24 -7.43 -6.81 9.54
C ILE A 24 -8.45 -6.25 8.55
N GLY A 25 -9.26 -7.13 7.96
CA GLY A 25 -10.31 -6.75 7.05
C GLY A 25 -11.36 -5.85 7.71
N LYS A 26 -12.08 -5.07 6.90
CA LYS A 26 -13.17 -4.19 7.38
C LYS A 26 -14.48 -4.61 6.74
N ASN A 27 -15.60 -4.37 7.44
CA ASN A 27 -16.95 -4.58 6.92
C ASN A 27 -17.20 -6.02 6.42
N GLY A 28 -16.68 -7.01 7.15
CA GLY A 28 -16.80 -8.43 6.80
C GLY A 28 -15.79 -8.91 5.73
N ALA A 29 -14.94 -8.03 5.20
CA ALA A 29 -13.82 -8.46 4.36
C ALA A 29 -12.82 -9.30 5.18
N PRO A 30 -12.14 -10.27 4.56
CA PRO A 30 -11.15 -11.09 5.25
C PRO A 30 -9.87 -10.32 5.56
N ASN A 31 -9.10 -10.85 6.50
CA ASN A 31 -7.74 -10.40 6.74
C ASN A 31 -6.87 -10.73 5.52
N HIS A 32 -5.81 -9.95 5.30
CA HIS A 32 -4.94 -10.16 4.16
C HIS A 32 -3.50 -9.77 4.48
N HIS A 33 -2.58 -10.47 3.82
CA HIS A 33 -1.20 -10.09 3.69
C HIS A 33 -1.06 -8.93 2.71
N VAL A 34 -0.17 -7.99 3.04
CA VAL A 34 0.21 -6.87 2.19
C VAL A 34 1.66 -7.05 1.77
N ILE A 35 1.91 -7.06 0.48
CA ILE A 35 3.24 -7.29 -0.10
C ILE A 35 3.56 -6.12 -1.03
N LEU A 36 4.68 -5.46 -0.76
CA LEU A 36 5.20 -4.37 -1.57
C LEU A 36 5.94 -4.94 -2.78
N LEU A 37 5.51 -4.55 -3.97
CA LEU A 37 6.18 -4.92 -5.22
C LEU A 37 7.48 -4.11 -5.42
N PRO A 38 8.46 -4.66 -6.15
CA PRO A 38 9.64 -3.91 -6.55
C PRO A 38 9.26 -2.74 -7.46
N GLY A 39 10.04 -1.66 -7.39
CA GLY A 39 9.91 -0.50 -8.27
C GLY A 39 9.44 0.78 -7.57
N ASP A 40 9.99 1.90 -8.03
CA ASP A 40 9.59 3.28 -7.74
C ASP A 40 9.85 4.06 -9.03
N ASP A 41 8.80 4.32 -9.80
CA ASP A 41 8.90 4.95 -11.12
C ASP A 41 8.81 6.49 -11.06
N GLY A 42 9.02 7.06 -9.88
CA GLY A 42 9.01 8.52 -9.71
C GLY A 42 7.63 9.11 -9.51
N GLU A 43 7.58 10.44 -9.60
CA GLU A 43 6.37 11.23 -9.36
C GLU A 43 5.49 11.30 -10.60
N ARG A 44 4.17 11.27 -10.39
CA ARG A 44 3.16 11.34 -11.45
C ARG A 44 1.81 11.76 -10.86
N ASP A 45 0.87 12.11 -11.74
CA ASP A 45 -0.52 12.31 -11.31
C ASP A 45 -1.18 11.01 -10.85
N TRP A 46 -2.32 11.14 -10.18
CA TRP A 46 -2.97 10.04 -9.49
C TRP A 46 -3.47 8.93 -10.42
N GLU A 47 -3.94 9.25 -11.62
CA GLU A 47 -4.42 8.22 -12.55
C GLU A 47 -3.23 7.51 -13.22
N ALA A 48 -2.20 8.26 -13.63
CA ALA A 48 -0.96 7.67 -14.11
C ALA A 48 -0.29 6.78 -13.04
N ALA A 49 -0.44 7.11 -11.75
CA ALA A 49 0.02 6.29 -10.64
C ALA A 49 -0.71 4.94 -10.55
N LYS A 50 -2.03 4.94 -10.74
CA LYS A 50 -2.83 3.71 -10.78
C LYS A 50 -2.52 2.86 -12.00
N GLU A 51 -2.41 3.48 -13.17
CA GLU A 51 -2.05 2.79 -14.41
C GLU A 51 -0.67 2.12 -14.30
N TRP A 52 0.31 2.83 -13.73
CA TRP A 52 1.63 2.25 -13.50
C TRP A 52 1.59 1.08 -12.52
N ALA A 53 0.89 1.20 -11.39
CA ALA A 53 0.80 0.12 -10.42
C ALA A 53 0.18 -1.13 -11.07
N ALA A 54 -0.88 -0.95 -11.88
CA ALA A 54 -1.51 -2.02 -12.63
C ALA A 54 -0.55 -2.64 -13.67
N SER A 55 0.28 -1.83 -14.35
CA SER A 55 1.24 -2.30 -15.35
C SER A 55 2.28 -3.27 -14.80
N ILE A 56 2.58 -3.20 -13.50
CA ILE A 56 3.51 -4.12 -12.80
C ILE A 56 2.77 -5.19 -11.98
N GLY A 57 1.47 -5.38 -12.21
CA GLY A 57 0.67 -6.43 -11.59
C GLY A 57 0.24 -6.15 -10.15
N GLY A 58 0.22 -4.87 -9.73
CA GLY A 58 -0.25 -4.47 -8.41
C GLY A 58 -1.26 -3.33 -8.46
N GLU A 59 -1.50 -2.75 -7.29
CA GLU A 59 -2.37 -1.59 -7.12
C GLU A 59 -1.70 -0.56 -6.22
N LEU A 60 -2.13 0.69 -6.30
CA LEU A 60 -1.73 1.66 -5.28
C LEU A 60 -2.22 1.18 -3.89
N PRO A 61 -1.45 1.46 -2.83
CA PRO A 61 -1.85 1.09 -1.48
C PRO A 61 -3.04 1.93 -1.00
N THR A 62 -3.89 1.33 -0.17
CA THR A 62 -4.84 2.06 0.66
C THR A 62 -4.11 2.85 1.74
N ARG A 63 -4.77 3.79 2.40
CA ARG A 63 -4.19 4.56 3.50
C ARG A 63 -3.71 3.67 4.64
N ARG A 64 -4.46 2.61 4.95
CA ARG A 64 -4.10 1.66 6.01
C ARG A 64 -2.85 0.87 5.64
N GLU A 65 -2.72 0.49 4.37
CA GLU A 65 -1.53 -0.18 3.85
C GLU A 65 -0.32 0.74 3.87
N GLN A 66 -0.50 2.01 3.52
CA GLN A 66 0.57 3.01 3.65
C GLN A 66 1.03 3.16 5.09
N SER A 67 0.12 3.23 6.07
CA SER A 67 0.51 3.31 7.49
C SER A 67 1.27 2.05 7.95
N LEU A 68 0.83 0.87 7.50
CA LEU A 68 1.53 -0.39 7.78
C LEU A 68 2.95 -0.40 7.15
N MET A 69 3.07 0.03 5.90
CA MET A 69 4.36 0.12 5.21
C MET A 69 5.27 1.18 5.80
N PHE A 70 4.74 2.30 6.30
CA PHE A 70 5.55 3.29 7.02
C PHE A 70 6.12 2.71 8.32
N ALA A 71 5.31 1.95 9.07
CA ALA A 71 5.76 1.31 10.30
C ALA A 71 6.82 0.23 10.05
N ASN A 72 6.67 -0.58 9.00
CA ASN A 72 7.44 -1.81 8.85
C ASN A 72 8.49 -1.76 7.72
N LEU A 73 8.27 -0.92 6.72
CA LEU A 73 9.05 -0.87 5.48
C LEU A 73 9.56 0.55 5.16
N GLY A 74 9.61 1.48 6.12
CA GLY A 74 9.99 2.87 5.88
C GLY A 74 11.32 3.05 5.14
N GLU A 75 12.29 2.13 5.35
CA GLU A 75 13.58 2.12 4.66
C GLU A 75 13.48 1.85 3.14
N GLN A 76 12.37 1.29 2.67
CA GLN A 76 12.09 1.02 1.26
C GLN A 76 11.55 2.25 0.50
N PHE A 77 11.32 3.36 1.21
CA PHE A 77 10.70 4.57 0.67
C PHE A 77 11.66 5.75 0.74
N LYS A 78 11.50 6.69 -0.20
CA LYS A 78 12.12 8.00 -0.10
C LYS A 78 11.34 8.84 0.92
N ARG A 79 12.01 9.85 1.50
CA ARG A 79 11.41 10.86 2.38
C ARG A 79 10.53 11.82 1.56
N ASP A 80 9.38 11.34 1.12
CA ASP A 80 8.52 12.00 0.14
C ASP A 80 7.06 11.54 0.26
N TRP A 81 6.17 12.16 -0.51
CA TRP A 81 4.75 11.86 -0.56
C TRP A 81 4.44 10.77 -1.58
N TYR A 82 3.60 9.81 -1.17
CA TYR A 82 3.15 8.69 -1.99
C TYR A 82 1.63 8.65 -2.11
N TRP A 83 1.14 8.40 -3.32
CA TRP A 83 -0.28 8.26 -3.61
C TRP A 83 -0.90 7.03 -2.93
N SER A 84 -2.12 7.22 -2.40
CA SER A 84 -3.03 6.13 -2.06
C SER A 84 -4.02 5.87 -3.19
N THR A 85 -4.56 4.66 -3.31
CA THR A 85 -5.68 4.36 -4.20
C THR A 85 -7.01 5.00 -3.76
N GLU A 86 -7.09 5.57 -2.56
CA GLU A 86 -8.33 6.12 -2.01
C GLU A 86 -8.63 7.53 -2.54
N GLU A 87 -9.73 7.66 -3.27
CA GLU A 87 -10.26 8.95 -3.74
C GLU A 87 -10.91 9.75 -2.58
N ASN A 88 -10.83 11.08 -2.64
CA ASN A 88 -11.52 11.99 -1.72
C ASN A 88 -12.35 13.03 -2.48
N GLY A 89 -13.35 12.56 -3.23
CA GLY A 89 -14.16 13.40 -4.11
C GLY A 89 -13.47 13.71 -5.44
N SER A 90 -14.17 14.45 -6.31
CA SER A 90 -13.91 14.48 -7.76
C SER A 90 -12.51 14.94 -8.20
N GLY A 91 -11.79 15.71 -7.38
CA GLY A 91 -10.49 16.28 -7.71
C GLY A 91 -9.34 15.90 -6.77
N TRP A 92 -9.59 15.07 -5.76
CA TRP A 92 -8.62 14.83 -4.69
C TRP A 92 -8.45 13.34 -4.43
N ALA A 93 -7.25 12.96 -3.99
CA ALA A 93 -6.95 11.62 -3.52
C ALA A 93 -6.08 11.68 -2.27
N TRP A 94 -6.11 10.62 -1.49
CA TRP A 94 -5.27 10.51 -0.30
C TRP A 94 -3.81 10.23 -0.65
N SER A 95 -2.92 10.72 0.19
CA SER A 95 -1.48 10.49 0.11
C SER A 95 -0.88 10.38 1.52
N GLN A 96 0.31 9.77 1.61
CA GLN A 96 1.07 9.68 2.83
C GLN A 96 2.51 10.14 2.61
N ASP A 97 3.02 10.95 3.52
CA ASP A 97 4.42 11.31 3.64
C ASP A 97 5.21 10.20 4.36
N PHE A 98 6.29 9.73 3.73
CA PHE A 98 7.17 8.70 4.29
C PHE A 98 8.38 9.27 5.04
N TYR A 99 8.35 10.55 5.42
CA TYR A 99 9.32 11.15 6.34
C TYR A 99 8.80 11.26 7.78
N LEU A 100 7.64 11.86 7.97
CA LEU A 100 6.98 12.13 9.25
C LEU A 100 5.71 11.29 9.45
N GLY A 101 5.24 10.58 8.42
CA GLY A 101 4.09 9.68 8.50
C GLY A 101 2.73 10.35 8.35
N TYR A 102 2.68 11.62 7.93
CA TYR A 102 1.42 12.35 7.78
C TYR A 102 0.58 11.80 6.63
N GLN A 103 -0.74 11.71 6.83
CA GLN A 103 -1.70 11.48 5.75
C GLN A 103 -2.53 12.72 5.48
N THR A 104 -2.70 13.05 4.21
CA THR A 104 -3.51 14.18 3.76
C THR A 104 -4.14 13.89 2.40
N THR A 105 -4.87 14.86 1.86
CA THR A 105 -5.41 14.79 0.51
C THR A 105 -4.68 15.77 -0.39
N SER A 106 -4.35 15.33 -1.61
CA SER A 106 -3.70 16.13 -2.63
C SER A 106 -4.57 16.18 -3.89
N VAL A 107 -4.48 17.26 -4.66
CA VAL A 107 -5.16 17.35 -5.95
C VAL A 107 -4.66 16.25 -6.87
N LYS A 108 -5.55 15.55 -7.57
CA LYS A 108 -5.17 14.37 -8.39
C LYS A 108 -4.12 14.69 -9.46
N SER A 109 -4.03 15.95 -9.90
CA SER A 109 -3.02 16.41 -10.86
C SER A 109 -1.65 16.72 -10.23
N ALA A 110 -1.49 16.58 -8.92
CA ALA A 110 -0.19 16.76 -8.26
C ALA A 110 0.77 15.63 -8.65
N ALA A 111 2.05 15.93 -8.72
CA ALA A 111 3.07 14.93 -8.98
C ALA A 111 3.54 14.33 -7.64
N LEU A 112 3.01 13.17 -7.25
CA LEU A 112 3.47 12.41 -6.08
C LEU A 112 3.96 11.03 -6.51
N ARG A 113 4.74 10.36 -5.65
CA ARG A 113 5.30 9.05 -5.94
C ARG A 113 4.25 7.94 -5.92
N ALA A 114 4.53 6.87 -6.64
CA ALA A 114 3.71 5.67 -6.66
C ALA A 114 4.50 4.45 -6.15
N ARG A 115 3.84 3.60 -5.38
CA ARG A 115 4.29 2.23 -5.07
C ARG A 115 3.13 1.28 -5.28
N ALA A 116 3.43 0.07 -5.73
CA ALA A 116 2.43 -0.96 -5.97
C ALA A 116 2.48 -2.03 -4.89
N VAL A 117 1.31 -2.51 -4.50
CA VAL A 117 1.15 -3.65 -3.59
C VAL A 117 0.35 -4.76 -4.27
N ARG A 118 0.60 -5.99 -3.86
CA ARG A 118 -0.32 -7.13 -4.07
C ARG A 118 -0.82 -7.66 -2.73
N ARG A 119 -2.00 -8.26 -2.74
CA ARG A 119 -2.71 -8.71 -1.53
C ARG A 119 -2.95 -10.21 -1.62
N LEU A 120 -2.78 -10.92 -0.52
CA LEU A 120 -3.15 -12.33 -0.40
C LEU A 120 -4.10 -12.49 0.78
N ILE A 121 -5.27 -13.08 0.53
CA ILE A 121 -6.29 -13.30 1.56
C ILE A 121 -5.82 -14.39 2.52
N ILE A 122 -6.02 -14.16 3.83
CA ILE A 122 -5.77 -15.15 4.87
C ILE A 122 -7.02 -16.02 5.01
N GLN A 123 -6.83 -17.33 4.92
CA GLN A 123 -7.88 -18.35 5.05
C GLN A 123 -8.15 -18.73 6.50
#